data_AF-A0A1N6L879-F1
#
_entry.id   AF-A0A1N6L879-F1
#
_cell.length_a   1.000
_cell.length_b   1.000
_cell.length_c   1.000
_cell.angle_alpha   90.00
_cell.angle_beta   90.00
_cell.angle_gamma   90.00
#
_symmetry.space_group_name_H-M   'P 1'
#
loop_
_entity.id
_entity.type
_entity.pdbx_description
1 polymer ?
#
loop_
_entity_poly.entity_id
_entity_poly.type
_entity_poly.pdbx_seq_one_letter_code
_entity_poly.pdbx_strand_id
1 'polypeptide(L)'
;MSLVDIDHYVTLMMQRNQLPAFVCGAVVGAFLVLLAVQMSRRMRSSGLVDELRDQLAQLTAEVQGADRENEGLRSQIQGIGRERDLLHDKIKAQEGRIDALQLRADEISTVSERLSLELHETQARLKAELSARRKAQALIKQYSAQLNTISNSDGKIWIKPLSGSVVPFLPLSARRTAVISLANLKGGVGKTTITANLAASLASDGLRVLLIDLDQQGSLSNLCLLHEERANVKRSDCYIDNLFSEGGNLAALNRCVTQLRIMSGSGQLYLAPVREEFADLENKLMTRWHSGLSDEDIRFRLRGALHSPQLRDHYDVVLIDCPPRLTTGCVNALAASDYVLIPVLLEDTSAESVPRILSWLRKFQSTSCAELNVLGVVGNKANPRERLIAREQAIWNSLGDNCKDAWGDPVYFYKEIIREHSAIEGRLAALDPRYESRYRRLVAEIRQGIPHARLQSAAIHPLVGAPADGRRD
;
A
#
# COMPACT_ATOMS: atom_id res chain seq x y z
N MET A 1 -84.58 -53.43 -107.78
CA MET A 1 -85.09 -54.82 -107.76
C MET A 1 -84.88 -55.37 -106.37
N SER A 2 -85.92 -55.97 -105.80
CA SER A 2 -86.10 -56.40 -104.41
C SER A 2 -85.18 -57.55 -103.95
N LEU A 3 -85.08 -57.69 -102.63
CA LEU A 3 -84.36 -58.67 -101.81
C LEU A 3 -84.94 -60.12 -101.83
N VAL A 4 -86.01 -60.42 -102.57
CA VAL A 4 -87.04 -61.29 -101.96
C VAL A 4 -87.35 -62.61 -102.70
N ASP A 5 -86.95 -62.80 -103.97
CA ASP A 5 -87.49 -63.93 -104.75
C ASP A 5 -86.68 -65.24 -104.74
N ILE A 6 -85.36 -65.22 -104.55
CA ILE A 6 -84.57 -66.48 -104.59
C ILE A 6 -84.67 -67.24 -103.26
N ASP A 7 -84.66 -66.54 -102.13
CA ASP A 7 -84.81 -67.17 -100.82
C ASP A 7 -86.23 -67.74 -100.63
N HIS A 8 -87.24 -67.09 -101.22
CA HIS A 8 -88.61 -67.63 -101.26
C HIS A 8 -88.70 -68.87 -102.18
N TYR A 9 -88.00 -68.88 -103.31
CA TYR A 9 -87.98 -70.02 -104.24
C TYR A 9 -87.32 -71.27 -103.64
N VAL A 10 -86.27 -71.08 -102.84
CA VAL A 10 -85.57 -72.19 -102.16
C VAL A 10 -86.38 -72.69 -100.96
N THR A 11 -87.05 -71.80 -100.23
CA THR A 11 -87.93 -72.19 -99.11
C THR A 11 -89.17 -72.96 -99.60
N LEU A 12 -89.68 -72.70 -100.81
CA LEU A 12 -90.83 -73.45 -101.37
C LEU A 12 -90.45 -74.85 -101.88
N MET A 13 -89.20 -75.07 -102.29
CA MET A 13 -88.71 -76.40 -102.68
C MET A 13 -88.51 -77.34 -101.48
N MET A 14 -88.66 -76.85 -100.24
CA MET A 14 -88.85 -77.69 -99.05
C MET A 14 -90.20 -78.44 -98.99
N GLN A 15 -91.15 -78.25 -99.92
CA GLN A 15 -92.46 -78.94 -99.84
C GLN A 15 -92.64 -80.20 -100.70
N ARG A 16 -91.62 -80.68 -101.44
CA ARG A 16 -91.77 -81.89 -102.29
C ARG A 16 -90.77 -83.03 -102.08
N ASN A 17 -90.05 -83.01 -100.95
CA ASN A 17 -89.55 -84.18 -100.21
C ASN A 17 -89.11 -85.44 -101.00
N GLN A 18 -88.25 -85.34 -102.03
CA GLN A 18 -87.52 -86.49 -102.60
C GLN A 18 -86.12 -86.11 -103.17
N LEU A 19 -85.06 -86.64 -102.51
CA LEU A 19 -83.69 -86.96 -102.99
C LEU A 19 -82.66 -85.80 -103.21
N PRO A 20 -81.33 -86.06 -103.01
CA PRO A 20 -80.49 -85.29 -102.08
C PRO A 20 -79.43 -84.38 -102.71
N ALA A 21 -79.09 -83.33 -101.95
CA ALA A 21 -78.15 -82.22 -102.21
C ALA A 21 -76.65 -82.60 -102.38
N PHE A 22 -76.32 -83.85 -102.72
CA PHE A 22 -74.93 -84.25 -103.00
C PHE A 22 -74.36 -83.55 -104.25
N VAL A 23 -75.22 -83.16 -105.20
CA VAL A 23 -74.81 -82.51 -106.45
C VAL A 23 -74.45 -81.02 -106.24
N CYS A 24 -74.99 -80.35 -105.22
CA CYS A 24 -74.57 -78.99 -104.87
C CYS A 24 -73.08 -78.92 -104.47
N GLY A 25 -72.54 -79.99 -103.87
CA GLY A 25 -71.10 -80.10 -103.60
C GLY A 25 -70.25 -80.18 -104.88
N ALA A 26 -70.75 -80.84 -105.93
CA ALA A 26 -70.02 -81.00 -107.19
C ALA A 26 -69.93 -79.68 -107.99
N VAL A 27 -70.97 -78.83 -107.93
CA VAL A 27 -70.96 -77.52 -108.59
C VAL A 27 -69.97 -76.56 -107.90
N VAL A 28 -69.90 -76.57 -106.57
CA VAL A 28 -68.92 -75.77 -105.81
C VAL A 28 -67.49 -76.30 -106.01
N GLY A 29 -67.32 -77.62 -106.06
CA GLY A 29 -66.03 -78.25 -106.38
C GLY A 29 -65.52 -77.90 -107.78
N ALA A 30 -66.39 -77.95 -108.80
CA ALA A 30 -66.04 -77.52 -110.15
C ALA A 30 -65.72 -76.01 -110.22
N PHE A 31 -66.41 -75.19 -109.44
CA PHE A 31 -66.14 -73.76 -109.35
C PHE A 31 -64.79 -73.45 -108.69
N LEU A 32 -64.41 -74.19 -107.63
CA LEU A 32 -63.09 -74.08 -106.98
C LEU A 32 -61.96 -74.56 -107.90
N VAL A 33 -62.18 -75.61 -108.70
CA VAL A 33 -61.19 -76.06 -109.71
C VAL A 33 -61.08 -75.04 -110.84
N LEU A 34 -62.18 -74.42 -111.28
CA LEU A 34 -62.16 -73.34 -112.26
C LEU A 34 -61.52 -72.06 -111.72
N LEU A 35 -61.72 -71.73 -110.43
CA LEU A 35 -61.00 -70.65 -109.72
C LEU A 35 -59.53 -70.97 -109.59
N ALA A 36 -59.15 -72.23 -109.31
CA ALA A 36 -57.77 -72.68 -109.25
C ALA A 36 -57.08 -72.65 -110.64
N VAL A 37 -57.80 -72.98 -111.72
CA VAL A 37 -57.29 -72.88 -113.10
C VAL A 37 -57.27 -71.44 -113.59
N GLN A 38 -58.23 -70.58 -113.22
CA GLN A 38 -58.21 -69.14 -113.48
C GLN A 38 -57.13 -68.43 -112.66
N MET A 39 -56.90 -68.82 -111.40
CA MET A 39 -55.77 -68.36 -110.59
C MET A 39 -54.45 -68.87 -111.17
N SER A 40 -54.38 -70.12 -111.66
CA SER A 40 -53.19 -70.66 -112.34
C SER A 40 -52.91 -69.96 -113.67
N ARG A 41 -53.94 -69.48 -114.39
CA ARG A 41 -53.80 -68.67 -115.61
C ARG A 41 -53.49 -67.19 -115.33
N ARG A 42 -53.99 -66.60 -114.24
CA ARG A 42 -53.57 -65.27 -113.75
C ARG A 42 -52.14 -65.29 -113.16
N MET A 43 -51.74 -66.35 -112.47
CA MET A 43 -50.37 -66.57 -111.98
C MET A 43 -49.35 -66.79 -113.11
N ARG A 44 -49.80 -67.06 -114.36
CA ARG A 44 -48.93 -67.19 -115.55
C ARG A 44 -48.85 -65.93 -116.42
N SER A 45 -49.43 -64.80 -116.01
CA SER A 45 -49.41 -63.56 -116.84
C SER A 45 -49.13 -62.24 -116.10
N SER A 46 -48.64 -62.25 -114.86
CA SER A 46 -48.06 -61.06 -114.22
C SER A 46 -47.13 -61.50 -113.08
N GLY A 47 -45.97 -60.84 -112.91
CA GLY A 47 -44.81 -61.22 -112.07
C GLY A 47 -45.01 -61.31 -110.54
N LEU A 48 -46.16 -61.77 -110.07
CA LEU A 48 -46.54 -61.82 -108.64
C LEU A 48 -45.76 -62.87 -107.83
N VAL A 49 -45.27 -63.95 -108.46
CA VAL A 49 -44.45 -64.98 -107.79
C VAL A 49 -43.02 -64.49 -107.57
N ASP A 50 -42.48 -63.73 -108.53
CA ASP A 50 -41.19 -63.07 -108.37
C ASP A 50 -41.29 -61.93 -107.36
N GLU A 51 -42.40 -61.18 -107.35
CA GLU A 51 -42.68 -60.12 -106.37
C GLU A 51 -42.79 -60.64 -104.92
N LEU A 52 -43.44 -61.79 -104.70
CA LEU A 52 -43.48 -62.45 -103.38
C LEU A 52 -42.14 -63.04 -102.95
N ARG A 53 -41.35 -63.56 -103.89
CA ARG A 53 -40.00 -64.08 -103.61
C ARG A 53 -39.05 -62.94 -103.24
N ASP A 54 -39.17 -61.80 -103.92
CA ASP A 54 -38.42 -60.59 -103.61
C ASP A 54 -38.83 -60.01 -102.25
N GLN A 55 -40.12 -59.98 -101.91
CA GLN A 55 -40.58 -59.57 -100.56
C GLN A 55 -40.07 -60.50 -99.45
N LEU A 56 -40.04 -61.81 -99.67
CA LEU A 56 -39.51 -62.77 -98.70
C LEU A 56 -38.00 -62.60 -98.52
N ALA A 57 -37.26 -62.37 -99.62
CA ALA A 57 -35.82 -62.09 -99.58
C ALA A 57 -35.53 -60.77 -98.85
N GLN A 58 -36.37 -59.75 -99.06
CA GLN A 58 -36.27 -58.45 -98.39
C GLN A 58 -36.52 -58.58 -96.88
N LEU A 59 -37.59 -59.25 -96.44
CA LEU A 59 -37.87 -59.49 -95.02
C LEU A 59 -36.80 -60.34 -94.34
N THR A 60 -36.25 -61.34 -95.03
CA THR A 60 -35.16 -62.18 -94.48
C THR A 60 -33.88 -61.35 -94.31
N ALA A 61 -33.59 -60.44 -95.24
CA ALA A 61 -32.48 -59.50 -95.12
C ALA A 61 -32.69 -58.48 -93.99
N GLU A 62 -33.93 -58.01 -93.77
CA GLU A 62 -34.27 -57.12 -92.65
C GLU A 62 -34.10 -57.81 -91.29
N VAL A 63 -34.55 -59.05 -91.14
CA VAL A 63 -34.36 -59.83 -89.90
C VAL A 63 -32.88 -60.09 -89.61
N GLN A 64 -32.11 -60.48 -90.64
CA GLN A 64 -30.66 -60.65 -90.48
C GLN A 64 -29.94 -59.33 -90.17
N GLY A 65 -30.44 -58.20 -90.69
CA GLY A 65 -29.98 -56.86 -90.33
C GLY A 65 -30.25 -56.55 -88.85
N ALA A 66 -31.48 -56.80 -88.39
CA ALA A 66 -31.88 -56.59 -87.00
C ALA A 66 -31.13 -57.50 -86.02
N ASP A 67 -30.83 -58.75 -86.38
CA ASP A 67 -30.04 -59.65 -85.53
C ASP A 67 -28.59 -59.19 -85.37
N ARG A 68 -27.98 -58.71 -86.46
CA ARG A 68 -26.63 -58.11 -86.40
C ARG A 68 -26.62 -56.83 -85.56
N GLU A 69 -27.65 -56.01 -85.67
CA GLU A 69 -27.82 -54.82 -84.84
C GLU A 69 -28.00 -55.18 -83.36
N ASN A 70 -28.81 -56.21 -83.06
CA ASN A 70 -28.98 -56.73 -81.70
C ASN A 70 -27.70 -57.32 -81.10
N GLU A 71 -26.89 -58.03 -81.89
CA GLU A 71 -25.56 -58.47 -81.45
C GLU A 71 -24.62 -57.29 -81.16
N GLY A 72 -24.66 -56.26 -82.01
CA GLY A 72 -23.95 -54.99 -81.79
C GLY A 72 -24.37 -54.30 -80.49
N LEU A 73 -25.68 -54.19 -80.25
CA LEU A 73 -26.24 -53.61 -79.03
C LEU A 73 -25.88 -54.43 -77.79
N ARG A 74 -25.92 -55.77 -77.86
CA ARG A 74 -25.49 -56.65 -76.76
C ARG A 74 -24.02 -56.46 -76.40
N SER A 75 -23.16 -56.32 -77.41
CA SER A 75 -21.74 -56.02 -77.23
C SER A 75 -21.53 -54.65 -76.56
N GLN A 76 -22.27 -53.63 -77.00
CA GLN A 76 -22.24 -52.30 -76.40
C GLN A 76 -22.72 -52.30 -74.94
N ILE A 77 -23.83 -52.98 -74.64
CA ILE A 77 -24.36 -53.14 -73.27
C ILE A 77 -23.32 -53.83 -72.37
N GLN A 78 -22.64 -54.86 -72.88
CA GLN A 78 -21.59 -55.54 -72.14
C GLN A 78 -20.38 -54.62 -71.90
N GLY A 79 -20.02 -53.78 -72.87
CA GLY A 79 -18.99 -52.74 -72.74
C GLY A 79 -19.33 -51.72 -71.66
N ILE A 80 -20.54 -51.17 -71.72
CA ILE A 80 -21.06 -50.22 -70.72
C ILE A 80 -21.11 -50.87 -69.33
N GLY A 81 -21.50 -52.15 -69.24
CA GLY A 81 -21.51 -52.90 -67.99
C GLY A 81 -20.12 -52.96 -67.33
N ARG A 82 -19.08 -53.27 -68.11
CA ARG A 82 -17.69 -53.30 -67.60
C ARG A 82 -17.20 -51.93 -67.16
N GLU A 83 -17.53 -50.88 -67.92
CA GLU A 83 -17.15 -49.50 -67.58
C GLU A 83 -17.83 -49.01 -66.30
N ARG A 84 -19.12 -49.34 -66.13
CA ARG A 84 -19.87 -49.08 -64.90
C ARG A 84 -19.23 -49.76 -63.69
N ASP A 85 -18.86 -51.04 -63.81
CA ASP A 85 -18.28 -51.80 -62.70
C ASP A 85 -16.91 -51.22 -62.31
N LEU A 86 -16.08 -50.82 -63.29
CA LEU A 86 -14.82 -50.12 -63.06
C LEU A 86 -15.02 -48.77 -62.35
N LEU A 87 -16.03 -48.00 -62.75
CA LEU A 87 -16.38 -46.74 -62.09
C LEU A 87 -16.87 -46.97 -60.66
N HIS A 88 -17.66 -48.02 -60.43
CA HIS A 88 -18.16 -48.39 -59.11
C HIS A 88 -17.01 -48.73 -58.15
N ASP A 89 -16.03 -49.52 -58.60
CA ASP A 89 -14.83 -49.83 -57.82
C ASP A 89 -13.99 -48.58 -57.51
N LYS A 90 -13.87 -47.66 -58.48
CA LYS A 90 -13.21 -46.37 -58.27
C LYS A 90 -13.93 -45.51 -57.22
N ILE A 91 -15.26 -45.44 -57.26
CA ILE A 91 -16.07 -44.71 -56.27
C ILE A 91 -15.85 -45.29 -54.88
N LYS A 92 -15.96 -46.62 -54.72
CA LYS A 92 -15.75 -47.31 -53.45
C LYS A 92 -14.35 -47.08 -52.87
N ALA A 93 -13.33 -47.04 -53.72
CA ALA A 93 -11.98 -46.71 -53.30
C ALA A 93 -11.82 -45.24 -52.85
N GLN A 94 -12.58 -44.31 -53.44
CA GLN A 94 -12.60 -42.91 -52.99
C GLN A 94 -13.38 -42.75 -51.69
N GLU A 95 -14.49 -43.47 -51.49
CA GLU A 95 -15.24 -43.49 -50.23
C GLU A 95 -14.34 -43.90 -49.06
N GLY A 96 -13.58 -45.01 -49.20
CA GLY A 96 -12.64 -45.43 -48.16
C GLY A 96 -11.50 -44.43 -47.89
N ARG A 97 -11.11 -43.62 -48.88
CA ARG A 97 -10.16 -42.51 -48.67
C ARG A 97 -10.78 -41.34 -47.93
N ILE A 98 -12.03 -41.02 -48.20
CA ILE A 98 -12.78 -39.97 -47.51
C ILE A 98 -12.94 -40.35 -46.03
N ASP A 99 -13.32 -41.59 -45.73
CA ASP A 99 -13.45 -42.08 -44.34
C ASP A 99 -12.12 -41.97 -43.57
N ALA A 100 -11.02 -42.37 -44.20
CA ALA A 100 -9.69 -42.26 -43.59
C ALA A 100 -9.25 -40.80 -43.36
N LEU A 101 -9.65 -39.88 -44.25
CA LEU A 101 -9.37 -38.44 -44.07
C LEU A 101 -10.26 -37.82 -42.99
N GLN A 102 -11.53 -38.25 -42.86
CA GLN A 102 -12.42 -37.81 -41.79
C GLN A 102 -11.88 -38.23 -40.42
N LEU A 103 -11.45 -39.49 -40.26
CA LEU A 103 -10.85 -39.95 -39.00
C LEU A 103 -9.62 -39.12 -38.60
N ARG A 104 -8.74 -38.81 -39.55
CA ARG A 104 -7.59 -37.94 -39.31
C ARG A 104 -7.99 -36.51 -38.97
N ALA A 105 -9.06 -35.99 -39.60
CA ALA A 105 -9.58 -34.67 -39.28
C ALA A 105 -10.11 -34.61 -37.83
N ASP A 106 -10.79 -35.65 -37.37
CA ASP A 106 -11.30 -35.77 -36.00
C ASP A 106 -10.15 -35.88 -34.98
N GLU A 107 -9.11 -36.67 -35.27
CA GLU A 107 -7.89 -36.74 -34.45
C GLU A 107 -7.20 -35.37 -34.34
N ILE A 108 -7.04 -34.67 -35.47
CA ILE A 108 -6.45 -33.32 -35.51
C ILE A 108 -7.31 -32.33 -34.72
N SER A 109 -8.64 -32.39 -34.86
CA SER A 109 -9.56 -31.54 -34.12
C SER A 109 -9.41 -31.74 -32.61
N THR A 110 -9.36 -33.00 -32.16
CA THR A 110 -9.20 -33.36 -30.75
C THR A 110 -7.88 -32.84 -30.18
N VAL A 111 -6.78 -32.98 -30.93
CA VAL A 111 -5.46 -32.45 -30.54
C VAL A 111 -5.47 -30.92 -30.51
N SER A 112 -6.12 -30.28 -31.48
CA SER A 112 -6.24 -28.82 -31.57
C SER A 112 -7.01 -28.23 -30.38
N GLU A 113 -8.11 -28.87 -29.97
CA GLU A 113 -8.88 -28.48 -28.78
C GLU A 113 -8.05 -28.61 -27.50
N ARG A 114 -7.33 -29.73 -27.32
CA ARG A 114 -6.44 -29.92 -26.16
C ARG A 114 -5.35 -28.85 -26.10
N LEU A 115 -4.67 -28.59 -27.22
CA LEU A 115 -3.63 -27.56 -27.30
C LEU A 115 -4.18 -26.15 -27.04
N SER A 116 -5.42 -25.87 -27.47
CA SER A 116 -6.08 -24.60 -27.24
C SER A 116 -6.38 -24.38 -25.74
N LEU A 117 -6.81 -25.43 -25.04
CA LEU A 117 -6.99 -25.40 -23.58
C LEU A 117 -5.65 -25.19 -22.84
N GLU A 118 -4.61 -25.96 -23.19
CA GLU A 118 -3.28 -25.79 -22.59
C GLU A 118 -2.72 -24.38 -22.85
N LEU A 119 -2.91 -23.84 -24.06
CA LEU A 119 -2.51 -22.48 -24.39
C LEU A 119 -3.27 -21.45 -23.54
N HIS A 120 -4.58 -21.64 -23.33
CA HIS A 120 -5.37 -20.73 -22.51
C HIS A 120 -4.93 -20.76 -21.04
N GLU A 121 -4.70 -21.94 -20.46
CA GLU A 121 -4.22 -22.10 -19.10
C GLU A 121 -2.82 -21.48 -18.90
N THR A 122 -1.90 -21.73 -19.82
CA THR A 122 -0.55 -21.18 -19.77
C THR A 122 -0.56 -19.65 -19.91
N GLN A 123 -1.39 -19.09 -20.78
CA GLN A 123 -1.59 -17.64 -20.89
C GLN A 123 -2.16 -17.04 -19.59
N ALA A 124 -3.10 -17.71 -18.94
CA ALA A 124 -3.66 -17.27 -17.66
C ALA A 124 -2.59 -17.27 -16.55
N ARG A 125 -1.78 -18.34 -16.45
CA ARG A 125 -0.65 -18.43 -15.52
C ARG A 125 0.38 -17.32 -15.75
N LEU A 126 0.77 -17.09 -17.01
CA LEU A 126 1.72 -16.05 -17.37
C LEU A 126 1.20 -14.65 -16.99
N LYS A 127 -0.08 -14.35 -17.22
CA LYS A 127 -0.69 -13.08 -16.80
C LYS A 127 -0.64 -12.89 -15.28
N ALA A 128 -0.95 -13.94 -14.52
CA ALA A 128 -0.89 -13.89 -13.05
C ALA A 128 0.55 -13.64 -12.56
N GLU A 129 1.52 -14.34 -13.14
CA GLU A 129 2.93 -14.22 -12.79
C GLU A 129 3.51 -12.84 -13.14
N LEU A 130 3.15 -12.29 -14.31
CA LEU A 130 3.51 -10.92 -14.70
C LEU A 130 2.92 -9.87 -13.75
N SER A 131 1.67 -10.06 -13.30
CA SER A 131 1.03 -9.20 -12.30
C SER A 131 1.75 -9.26 -10.95
N ALA A 132 2.07 -10.46 -10.48
CA ALA A 132 2.84 -10.67 -9.25
C ALA A 132 4.24 -10.03 -9.34
N ARG A 133 4.94 -10.22 -10.47
CA ARG A 133 6.26 -9.63 -10.72
C ARG A 133 6.23 -8.11 -10.73
N ARG A 134 5.20 -7.49 -11.33
CA ARG A 134 5.00 -6.03 -11.28
C ARG A 134 4.81 -5.52 -9.86
N LYS A 135 3.99 -6.20 -9.04
CA LYS A 135 3.81 -5.86 -7.62
C LYS A 135 5.13 -5.97 -6.84
N ALA A 136 5.87 -7.06 -7.03
CA ALA A 136 7.17 -7.25 -6.40
C ALA A 136 8.19 -6.17 -6.81
N GLN A 137 8.25 -5.82 -8.10
CA GLN A 137 9.12 -4.73 -8.59
C GLN A 137 8.75 -3.38 -7.99
N ALA A 138 7.47 -3.08 -7.82
CA ALA A 138 7.02 -1.85 -7.16
C ALA A 138 7.46 -1.81 -5.69
N LEU A 139 7.31 -2.91 -4.95
CA LEU A 139 7.76 -3.03 -3.56
C LEU A 139 9.28 -2.91 -3.45
N ILE A 140 10.05 -3.58 -4.32
CA ILE A 140 11.51 -3.47 -4.35
C ILE A 140 11.91 -2.02 -4.59
N LYS A 141 11.31 -1.33 -5.56
CA LYS A 141 11.58 0.08 -5.83
C LYS A 141 11.28 0.97 -4.62
N GLN A 142 10.17 0.71 -3.93
CA GLN A 142 9.79 1.43 -2.70
C GLN A 142 10.82 1.21 -1.58
N TYR A 143 11.18 -0.03 -1.29
CA TYR A 143 12.15 -0.35 -0.25
C TYR A 143 13.57 0.14 -0.59
N SER A 144 14.00 0.07 -1.85
CA SER A 144 15.27 0.66 -2.28
C SER A 144 15.30 2.17 -2.10
N ALA A 145 14.20 2.88 -2.38
CA ALA A 145 14.10 4.32 -2.12
C ALA A 145 14.18 4.65 -0.61
N GLN A 146 13.53 3.85 0.23
CA GLN A 146 13.63 3.99 1.69
C GLN A 146 15.06 3.73 2.19
N LEU A 147 15.70 2.65 1.74
CA LEU A 147 17.09 2.32 2.10
C LEU A 147 18.07 3.40 1.66
N ASN A 148 17.92 3.95 0.45
CA ASN A 148 18.75 5.06 -0.02
C ASN A 148 18.56 6.32 0.84
N THR A 149 17.33 6.57 1.32
CA THR A 149 17.06 7.70 2.23
C THR A 149 17.73 7.51 3.59
N ILE A 150 17.71 6.28 4.12
CA ILE A 150 18.39 5.91 5.37
C ILE A 150 19.92 6.01 5.19
N SER A 151 20.45 5.47 4.08
CA SER A 151 21.89 5.42 3.80
C SER A 151 22.49 6.80 3.50
N ASN A 152 21.73 7.71 2.90
CA ASN A 152 22.17 9.07 2.54
C ASN A 152 21.77 10.12 3.59
N SER A 153 21.32 9.71 4.77
CA SER A 153 21.00 10.63 5.85
C SER A 153 22.31 11.17 6.43
N ASP A 154 22.60 12.46 6.20
CA ASP A 154 23.75 13.23 6.74
C ASP A 154 23.77 13.36 8.29
N GLY A 155 23.11 12.47 9.03
CA GLY A 155 22.93 12.55 10.48
C GLY A 155 21.96 13.65 10.93
N LYS A 156 21.41 14.45 10.00
CA LYS A 156 20.47 15.55 10.26
C LYS A 156 19.02 15.10 10.29
N ILE A 157 18.75 13.97 10.94
CA ILE A 157 17.43 13.31 10.95
C ILE A 157 16.30 14.25 11.41
N TRP A 158 16.59 15.15 12.36
CA TRP A 158 15.62 16.04 12.98
C TRP A 158 15.27 17.30 12.18
N ILE A 159 16.02 17.58 11.10
CA ILE A 159 15.87 18.77 10.24
C ILE A 159 15.12 18.41 8.94
N LYS A 160 14.51 17.22 8.86
CA LYS A 160 13.64 16.85 7.74
C LYS A 160 12.45 17.83 7.64
N PRO A 161 11.91 18.09 6.43
CA PRO A 161 10.69 18.88 6.26
C PRO A 161 9.54 18.38 7.14
N LEU A 162 8.60 19.25 7.46
CA LEU A 162 7.40 18.89 8.20
C LEU A 162 6.58 17.85 7.42
N SER A 163 6.09 16.82 8.11
CA SER A 163 5.24 15.78 7.53
C SER A 163 3.87 15.77 8.19
N GLY A 164 2.80 15.80 7.39
CA GLY A 164 1.41 15.74 7.89
C GLY A 164 0.92 17.02 8.58
N SER A 165 -0.18 16.91 9.32
CA SER A 165 -0.73 18.01 10.11
C SER A 165 0.07 18.14 11.41
N VAL A 166 0.88 19.20 11.52
CA VAL A 166 1.65 19.50 12.72
C VAL A 166 0.78 20.24 13.75
N VAL A 167 0.95 19.90 15.02
CA VAL A 167 0.27 20.61 16.12
C VAL A 167 0.67 22.09 16.11
N PRO A 168 -0.28 23.04 16.12
CA PRO A 168 0.04 24.47 16.11
C PRO A 168 0.77 24.89 17.39
N PHE A 169 1.62 25.92 17.30
CA PHE A 169 2.26 26.53 18.46
C PHE A 169 1.26 27.52 19.03
N LEU A 170 1.17 27.57 20.35
CA LEU A 170 0.35 28.56 21.03
C LEU A 170 1.32 29.55 21.67
N PRO A 171 1.38 30.80 21.19
CA PRO A 171 2.27 31.79 21.79
C PRO A 171 1.85 32.11 23.22
N LEU A 172 2.77 32.64 24.03
CA LEU A 172 2.50 33.08 25.41
C LEU A 172 1.43 34.18 25.53
N SER A 173 1.05 34.84 24.45
CA SER A 173 -0.11 35.74 24.43
C SER A 173 -1.45 34.99 24.49
N ALA A 174 -1.47 33.70 24.18
CA ALA A 174 -2.66 32.84 24.08
C ALA A 174 -2.69 31.70 25.12
N ARG A 175 -1.70 31.64 26.01
CA ARG A 175 -1.59 30.64 27.09
C ARG A 175 -0.83 31.19 28.29
N ARG A 176 -1.05 30.62 29.47
CA ARG A 176 -0.33 31.00 30.70
C ARG A 176 0.95 30.19 30.97
N THR A 177 1.04 28.96 30.49
CA THR A 177 2.18 28.09 30.78
C THR A 177 3.39 28.50 29.93
N ALA A 178 4.48 28.94 30.56
CA ALA A 178 5.77 29.14 29.90
C ALA A 178 6.60 27.85 29.89
N VAL A 179 7.10 27.44 28.73
CA VAL A 179 7.87 26.20 28.57
C VAL A 179 9.34 26.52 28.26
N ILE A 180 10.24 26.07 29.14
CA ILE A 180 11.68 26.35 29.07
C ILE A 180 12.44 25.02 29.07
N SER A 181 13.19 24.76 28.00
CA SER A 181 14.12 23.62 27.93
C SER A 181 15.50 24.02 28.41
N LEU A 182 16.13 23.18 29.23
CA LEU A 182 17.54 23.29 29.57
C LEU A 182 18.34 22.33 28.69
N ALA A 183 19.07 22.86 27.73
CA ALA A 183 19.72 22.06 26.69
C ALA A 183 21.18 22.44 26.47
N ASN A 184 22.04 21.41 26.39
CA ASN A 184 23.42 21.48 25.96
C ASN A 184 23.90 20.06 25.59
N LEU A 185 24.57 19.95 24.44
CA LEU A 185 25.14 18.70 23.90
C LEU A 185 26.35 18.18 24.70
N LYS A 186 26.91 19.00 25.60
CA LYS A 186 27.93 18.55 26.55
C LYS A 186 27.26 17.91 27.78
N GLY A 187 27.66 16.69 28.10
CA GLY A 187 27.33 16.03 29.37
C GLY A 187 28.05 16.69 30.55
N GLY A 188 27.39 16.70 31.71
CA GLY A 188 27.98 17.18 32.97
C GLY A 188 27.96 18.69 33.21
N VAL A 189 27.36 19.49 32.32
CA VAL A 189 27.31 20.96 32.47
C VAL A 189 26.32 21.46 33.53
N GLY A 190 25.59 20.55 34.17
CA GLY A 190 24.62 20.84 35.24
C GLY A 190 23.23 21.25 34.77
N LYS A 191 22.78 20.75 33.61
CA LYS A 191 21.38 20.88 33.13
C LYS A 191 20.39 20.47 34.22
N THR A 192 20.42 19.21 34.62
CA THR A 192 19.62 18.63 35.71
C THR A 192 19.66 19.44 37.00
N THR A 193 20.85 19.81 37.46
CA THR A 193 21.03 20.56 38.71
C THR A 193 20.38 21.93 38.63
N ILE A 194 20.59 22.68 37.56
CA ILE A 194 19.98 23.99 37.38
C ILE A 194 18.47 23.85 37.20
N THR A 195 17.99 22.88 36.41
CA THR A 195 16.56 22.58 36.23
C THR A 195 15.84 22.41 37.57
N ALA A 196 16.35 21.54 38.43
CA ALA A 196 15.74 21.23 39.72
C ALA A 196 15.75 22.44 40.69
N ASN A 197 16.86 23.17 40.74
CA ASN A 197 17.00 24.31 41.65
C ASN A 197 16.21 25.55 41.17
N LEU A 198 16.10 25.77 39.85
CA LEU A 198 15.20 26.78 39.29
C LEU A 198 13.75 26.46 39.64
N ALA A 199 13.33 25.20 39.49
CA ALA A 199 11.97 24.80 39.84
C ALA A 199 11.67 25.03 41.33
N ALA A 200 12.56 24.61 42.22
CA ALA A 200 12.41 24.84 43.66
C ALA A 200 12.30 26.33 43.99
N SER A 201 13.16 27.17 43.41
CA SER A 201 13.11 28.62 43.63
C SER A 201 11.83 29.26 43.07
N LEU A 202 11.37 28.85 41.88
CA LEU A 202 10.13 29.34 41.27
C LEU A 202 8.89 28.91 42.07
N ALA A 203 8.84 27.67 42.54
CA ALA A 203 7.75 27.19 43.38
C ALA A 203 7.74 27.90 44.75
N SER A 204 8.92 28.25 45.28
CA SER A 204 9.03 29.04 46.51
C SER A 204 8.41 30.44 46.37
N ASP A 205 8.45 31.02 45.17
CA ASP A 205 7.76 32.27 44.81
C ASP A 205 6.23 32.07 44.58
N GLY A 206 5.67 30.91 44.91
CA GLY A 206 4.24 30.62 44.82
C GLY A 206 3.75 30.11 43.46
N LEU A 207 4.67 29.76 42.55
CA LEU A 207 4.32 29.28 41.21
C LEU A 207 4.00 27.78 41.19
N ARG A 208 3.17 27.36 40.24
CA ARG A 208 2.94 25.95 39.90
C ARG A 208 3.92 25.55 38.81
N VAL A 209 4.91 24.73 39.15
CA VAL A 209 6.01 24.36 38.26
C VAL A 209 5.97 22.88 37.96
N LEU A 210 6.01 22.53 36.66
CA LEU A 210 6.18 21.16 36.19
C LEU A 210 7.62 20.95 35.72
N LEU A 211 8.27 19.93 36.27
CA LEU A 211 9.53 19.39 35.80
C LEU A 211 9.24 18.22 34.85
N ILE A 212 9.95 18.14 33.73
CA ILE A 212 9.92 16.98 32.83
C ILE A 212 11.35 16.46 32.68
N ASP A 213 11.56 15.21 33.06
CA ASP A 213 12.82 14.51 32.86
C ASP A 213 12.76 13.78 31.52
N LEU A 214 13.68 14.06 30.61
CA LEU A 214 13.80 13.35 29.33
C LEU A 214 15.19 12.72 29.16
N ASP A 215 16.04 12.76 30.18
CA ASP A 215 17.32 12.06 30.16
C ASP A 215 17.12 10.67 30.74
N GLN A 216 17.32 9.64 29.91
CA GLN A 216 17.19 8.21 30.29
C GLN A 216 17.98 7.83 31.56
N GLN A 217 18.97 8.63 31.97
CA GLN A 217 19.67 8.44 33.25
C GLN A 217 18.79 8.74 34.49
N GLY A 218 17.61 9.34 34.30
CA GLY A 218 16.66 9.69 35.36
C GLY A 218 17.27 10.59 36.43
N SER A 219 18.29 11.39 36.10
CA SER A 219 19.06 12.16 37.08
C SER A 219 18.21 13.22 37.77
N LEU A 220 17.30 13.88 37.02
CA LEU A 220 16.36 14.85 37.59
C LEU A 220 15.36 14.15 38.51
N SER A 221 14.81 13.03 38.04
CA SER A 221 13.87 12.21 38.80
C SER A 221 14.47 11.74 40.12
N ASN A 222 15.71 11.26 40.09
CA ASN A 222 16.44 10.82 41.28
C ASN A 222 16.75 11.98 42.23
N LEU A 223 17.08 13.17 41.71
CA LEU A 223 17.36 14.33 42.55
C LEU A 223 16.10 14.86 43.25
N CYS A 224 14.94 14.75 42.62
CA CYS A 224 13.70 15.34 43.11
C CYS A 224 12.78 14.38 43.88
N LEU A 225 12.84 13.07 43.62
CA LEU A 225 11.95 12.10 44.27
C LEU A 225 12.54 11.56 45.57
N LEU A 226 11.76 11.67 46.65
CA LEU A 226 11.99 10.95 47.90
C LEU A 226 11.79 9.45 47.71
N HIS A 227 12.36 8.64 48.61
CA HIS A 227 12.32 7.18 48.50
C HIS A 227 10.91 6.60 48.35
N GLU A 228 9.94 7.09 49.14
CA GLU A 228 8.53 6.68 49.07
C GLU A 228 7.87 7.08 47.74
N GLU A 229 8.17 8.29 47.24
CA GLU A 229 7.61 8.80 45.98
C GLU A 229 8.11 7.97 44.80
N ARG A 230 9.39 7.55 44.81
CA ARG A 230 9.94 6.63 43.78
C ARG A 230 9.21 5.30 43.76
N ALA A 231 8.92 4.73 44.93
CA ALA A 231 8.17 3.48 45.02
C ALA A 231 6.74 3.65 44.48
N ASN A 232 6.10 4.80 44.75
CA ASN A 232 4.77 5.11 44.24
C ASN A 232 4.76 5.30 42.72
N VAL A 233 5.69 6.09 42.17
CA VAL A 233 5.87 6.28 40.71
C VAL A 233 6.01 4.94 39.99
N LYS A 234 6.80 4.01 40.55
CA LYS A 234 6.96 2.66 40.01
C LYS A 234 5.64 1.86 40.03
N ARG A 235 4.88 1.91 41.13
CA ARG A 235 3.61 1.18 41.26
C ARG A 235 2.49 1.74 40.39
N SER A 236 2.44 3.06 40.24
CA SER A 236 1.40 3.74 39.46
C SER A 236 1.73 3.89 37.98
N ASP A 237 2.90 3.41 37.55
CA ASP A 237 3.38 3.51 36.18
C ASP A 237 3.45 4.97 35.67
N CYS A 238 3.82 5.88 36.57
CA CYS A 238 3.76 7.33 36.33
C CYS A 238 5.02 7.85 35.63
N TYR A 239 5.21 7.49 34.36
CA TYR A 239 6.42 7.83 33.60
C TYR A 239 6.11 8.50 32.25
N ILE A 240 6.92 9.49 31.87
CA ILE A 240 6.78 10.27 30.63
C ILE A 240 6.83 9.40 29.37
N ASP A 241 7.50 8.26 29.42
CA ASP A 241 7.50 7.20 28.42
C ASP A 241 6.10 6.91 27.86
N ASN A 242 5.09 6.92 28.74
CA ASN A 242 3.71 6.61 28.38
C ASN A 242 3.08 7.64 27.43
N LEU A 243 3.59 8.88 27.38
CA LEU A 243 3.23 9.87 26.36
C LEU A 243 3.80 9.51 24.98
N PHE A 244 4.96 8.86 24.97
CA PHE A 244 5.69 8.49 23.75
C PHE A 244 5.34 7.09 23.23
N SER A 245 4.63 6.28 24.01
CA SER A 245 4.08 5.00 23.55
C SER A 245 3.04 5.16 22.45
N GLU A 246 2.74 4.07 21.72
CA GLU A 246 1.70 4.07 20.67
C GLU A 246 0.33 4.43 21.28
N GLY A 247 -0.36 5.42 20.69
CA GLY A 247 -1.60 5.96 21.23
C GLY A 247 -1.44 6.94 22.40
N GLY A 248 -0.20 7.34 22.72
CA GLY A 248 0.10 8.39 23.69
C GLY A 248 -0.61 9.69 23.34
N ASN A 249 -1.39 10.22 24.28
CA ASN A 249 -2.18 11.42 24.10
C ASN A 249 -2.11 12.31 25.34
N LEU A 250 -2.89 13.40 25.33
CA LEU A 250 -3.01 14.31 26.46
C LEU A 250 -3.35 13.65 27.80
N ALA A 251 -4.25 12.67 27.77
CA ALA A 251 -4.62 11.94 28.98
C ALA A 251 -3.44 11.10 29.48
N ALA A 252 -2.51 10.68 28.61
CA ALA A 252 -1.29 10.01 29.01
C ALA A 252 -0.39 10.94 29.84
N LEU A 253 -0.11 12.17 29.39
CA LEU A 253 0.74 13.09 30.15
C LEU A 253 0.21 13.34 31.58
N ASN A 254 -1.09 13.53 31.76
CA ASN A 254 -1.68 13.71 33.10
C ASN A 254 -1.45 12.50 34.03
N ARG A 255 -1.34 11.28 33.48
CA ARG A 255 -1.00 10.07 34.24
C ARG A 255 0.50 9.89 34.47
N CYS A 256 1.32 10.64 33.73
CA CYS A 256 2.77 10.63 33.86
C CYS A 256 3.29 11.61 34.92
N VAL A 257 2.43 12.42 35.53
CA VAL A 257 2.85 13.48 36.45
C VAL A 257 2.55 13.11 37.91
N THR A 258 3.56 13.24 38.76
CA THR A 258 3.43 13.14 40.22
C THR A 258 3.69 14.51 40.87
N GLN A 259 3.00 14.80 41.96
CA GLN A 259 3.29 15.97 42.79
C GLN A 259 4.45 15.64 43.75
N LEU A 260 5.40 16.56 43.88
CA LEU A 260 6.54 16.42 44.79
C LEU A 260 6.22 17.00 46.16
N ARG A 261 6.62 16.30 47.23
CA ARG A 261 6.47 16.73 48.62
C ARG A 261 7.58 17.68 49.10
N ILE A 262 8.62 17.87 48.31
CA ILE A 262 9.72 18.77 48.65
C ILE A 262 9.15 20.19 48.84
N MET A 263 9.20 20.67 50.10
CA MET A 263 8.61 21.96 50.49
C MET A 263 9.23 23.09 49.68
N SER A 264 8.39 23.81 48.94
CA SER A 264 8.77 24.97 48.14
C SER A 264 7.76 26.08 48.39
N GLY A 265 7.92 26.81 49.50
CA GLY A 265 7.06 27.96 49.83
C GLY A 265 5.55 27.69 49.70
N SER A 266 4.82 28.64 49.13
CA SER A 266 3.36 28.56 48.89
C SER A 266 2.99 27.94 47.54
N GLY A 267 3.97 27.57 46.71
CA GLY A 267 3.74 27.03 45.37
C GLY A 267 3.63 25.51 45.34
N GLN A 268 3.68 24.96 44.12
CA GLN A 268 3.53 23.52 43.88
C GLN A 268 4.56 23.04 42.88
N LEU A 269 5.19 21.90 43.19
CA LEU A 269 6.13 21.21 42.32
C LEU A 269 5.53 19.91 41.80
N TYR A 270 5.66 19.70 40.51
CA TYR A 270 5.25 18.50 39.80
C TYR A 270 6.42 17.94 39.01
N LEU A 271 6.43 16.63 38.79
CA LEU A 271 7.45 15.94 38.02
C LEU A 271 6.82 14.91 37.10
N ALA A 272 7.22 14.92 35.83
CA ALA A 272 7.07 13.80 34.92
C ALA A 272 8.42 13.05 34.83
N PRO A 273 8.59 11.93 35.55
CA PRO A 273 9.85 11.18 35.57
C PRO A 273 9.98 10.28 34.35
N VAL A 274 11.19 9.77 34.11
CA VAL A 274 11.53 8.92 32.96
C VAL A 274 12.08 7.56 33.41
N ARG A 275 11.84 6.53 32.61
CA ARG A 275 12.45 5.20 32.83
C ARG A 275 13.79 5.08 32.13
N GLU A 276 14.60 4.13 32.59
CA GLU A 276 15.86 3.78 31.92
C GLU A 276 15.62 3.23 30.51
N GLU A 277 14.51 2.50 30.31
CA GLU A 277 14.10 1.93 29.02
C GLU A 277 13.61 2.96 28.00
N PHE A 278 13.50 4.24 28.37
CA PHE A 278 13.07 5.31 27.45
C PHE A 278 13.96 5.39 26.21
N ALA A 279 15.25 5.09 26.35
CA ALA A 279 16.22 5.04 25.25
C ALA A 279 15.77 4.16 24.08
N ASP A 280 15.24 2.97 24.40
CA ASP A 280 14.79 2.00 23.41
C ASP A 280 13.51 2.48 22.70
N LEU A 281 12.62 3.13 23.45
CA LEU A 281 11.43 3.76 22.91
C LEU A 281 11.79 4.91 21.96
N GLU A 282 12.73 5.78 22.34
CA GLU A 282 13.21 6.88 21.48
C GLU A 282 13.76 6.34 20.15
N ASN A 283 14.59 5.29 20.20
CA ASN A 283 15.18 4.65 19.03
C ASN A 283 14.11 4.00 18.13
N LYS A 284 13.14 3.30 18.73
CA LYS A 284 12.01 2.70 18.02
C LYS A 284 11.19 3.76 17.29
N LEU A 285 10.85 4.86 17.97
CA LEU A 285 10.07 5.96 17.40
C LEU A 285 10.81 6.63 16.24
N MET A 286 12.08 6.96 16.44
CA MET A 286 12.93 7.57 15.42
C MET A 286 13.03 6.67 14.19
N THR A 287 13.25 5.37 14.37
CA THR A 287 13.37 4.39 13.27
C THR A 287 12.07 4.26 12.49
N ARG A 288 10.92 4.19 13.18
CA ARG A 288 9.60 4.10 12.54
C ARG A 288 9.29 5.36 11.73
N TRP A 289 9.49 6.54 12.32
CA TRP A 289 9.27 7.81 11.63
C TRP A 289 10.22 7.98 10.44
N HIS A 290 11.51 7.70 10.63
CA HIS A 290 12.49 7.81 9.56
C HIS A 290 12.20 6.89 8.37
N SER A 291 11.70 5.67 8.64
CA SER A 291 11.34 4.67 7.63
C SER A 291 9.97 4.90 6.98
N GLY A 292 9.23 5.95 7.38
CA GLY A 292 7.88 6.20 6.88
C GLY A 292 6.83 5.17 7.32
N LEU A 293 7.08 4.47 8.44
CA LEU A 293 6.16 3.51 9.06
C LEU A 293 5.21 4.18 10.08
N SER A 294 5.19 5.51 10.10
CA SER A 294 4.32 6.31 10.95
C SER A 294 3.99 7.60 10.19
N ASP A 295 2.70 7.93 10.13
CA ASP A 295 2.19 9.17 9.53
C ASP A 295 2.32 10.37 10.48
N GLU A 296 2.57 10.11 11.77
CA GLU A 296 2.71 11.12 12.80
C GLU A 296 4.13 11.68 12.83
N ASP A 297 4.24 13.01 12.84
CA ASP A 297 5.51 13.68 13.09
C ASP A 297 5.88 13.61 14.58
N ILE A 298 6.74 12.64 14.91
CA ILE A 298 7.12 12.33 16.30
C ILE A 298 7.74 13.52 17.04
N ARG A 299 8.19 14.57 16.34
CA ARG A 299 8.84 15.74 16.94
C ARG A 299 7.89 16.58 17.80
N PHE A 300 6.58 16.43 17.64
CA PHE A 300 5.59 17.36 18.20
C PHE A 300 4.65 16.74 19.24
N ARG A 301 4.93 15.54 19.74
CA ARG A 301 4.07 14.86 20.74
C ARG A 301 3.98 15.65 22.04
N LEU A 302 5.10 16.10 22.57
CA LEU A 302 5.11 16.87 23.81
C LEU A 302 4.45 18.25 23.63
N ARG A 303 4.62 18.88 22.46
CA ARG A 303 3.91 20.11 22.10
C ARG A 303 2.40 19.90 22.08
N GLY A 304 1.93 18.84 21.44
CA GLY A 304 0.52 18.41 21.46
C GLY A 304 -0.05 18.30 22.86
N ALA A 305 0.74 17.81 23.80
CA ALA A 305 0.34 17.71 25.19
C ALA A 305 0.33 19.07 25.92
N LEU A 306 1.45 19.79 25.91
CA LEU A 306 1.63 21.02 26.69
C LEU A 306 0.81 22.21 26.16
N HIS A 307 0.49 22.24 24.86
CA HIS A 307 -0.25 23.33 24.22
C HIS A 307 -1.77 23.08 24.17
N SER A 308 -2.23 21.96 24.72
CA SER A 308 -3.65 21.64 24.74
C SER A 308 -4.46 22.60 25.62
N PRO A 309 -5.77 22.74 25.37
CA PRO A 309 -6.67 23.50 26.23
C PRO A 309 -6.61 23.08 27.71
N GLN A 310 -6.33 21.81 28.00
CA GLN A 310 -6.28 21.27 29.36
C GLN A 310 -5.02 21.68 30.13
N LEU A 311 -3.87 21.79 29.46
CA LEU A 311 -2.57 22.03 30.12
C LEU A 311 -1.96 23.40 29.87
N ARG A 312 -2.38 24.11 28.81
CA ARG A 312 -1.82 25.42 28.43
C ARG A 312 -1.96 26.49 29.52
N ASP A 313 -2.88 26.30 30.49
CA ASP A 313 -3.10 27.19 31.62
C ASP A 313 -2.97 26.51 33.00
N HIS A 314 -2.56 25.24 33.02
CA HIS A 314 -2.50 24.42 34.23
C HIS A 314 -1.23 24.65 35.05
N TYR A 315 -0.12 25.02 34.42
CA TYR A 315 1.12 25.38 35.10
C TYR A 315 1.43 26.85 34.87
N ASP A 316 2.33 27.40 35.67
CA ASP A 316 2.94 28.71 35.42
C ASP A 316 4.20 28.55 34.58
N VAL A 317 5.00 27.54 34.91
CA VAL A 317 6.25 27.22 34.23
C VAL A 317 6.38 25.71 34.06
N VAL A 318 6.87 25.30 32.91
CA VAL A 318 7.36 23.95 32.64
C VAL A 318 8.86 24.05 32.39
N LEU A 319 9.66 23.32 33.16
CA LEU A 319 11.09 23.19 32.95
C LEU A 319 11.39 21.77 32.46
N ILE A 320 12.08 21.65 31.32
CA ILE A 320 12.40 20.36 30.71
C ILE A 320 13.91 20.13 30.79
N ASP A 321 14.32 19.03 31.41
CA ASP A 321 15.71 18.60 31.45
C ASP A 321 16.02 17.72 30.24
N CYS A 322 16.81 18.27 29.31
CA CYS A 322 17.13 17.57 28.07
C CYS A 322 18.36 16.66 28.22
N PRO A 323 18.39 15.50 27.54
CA PRO A 323 19.57 14.66 27.51
C PRO A 323 20.76 15.37 26.81
N PRO A 324 22.01 14.91 27.00
CA PRO A 324 23.20 15.50 26.37
C PRO A 324 23.32 15.20 24.87
N ARG A 325 22.28 14.69 24.23
CA ARG A 325 22.24 14.32 22.80
C ARG A 325 20.91 14.78 22.20
N LEU A 326 20.87 14.93 20.88
CA LEU A 326 19.65 15.24 20.14
C LEU A 326 18.83 13.95 19.93
N THR A 327 18.22 13.45 21.00
CA THR A 327 17.31 12.31 20.98
C THR A 327 15.88 12.75 20.59
N THR A 328 14.98 11.78 20.41
CA THR A 328 13.55 12.04 20.14
C THR A 328 12.93 12.94 21.22
N GLY A 329 13.20 12.67 22.49
CA GLY A 329 12.76 13.44 23.65
C GLY A 329 13.33 14.86 23.64
N CYS A 330 14.65 15.00 23.41
CA CYS A 330 15.28 16.33 23.30
C CYS A 330 14.62 17.21 22.22
N VAL A 331 14.33 16.64 21.05
CA VAL A 331 13.66 17.37 19.97
C VAL A 331 12.22 17.72 20.32
N ASN A 332 11.50 16.83 21.01
CA ASN A 332 10.17 17.13 21.53
C ASN A 332 10.16 18.26 22.57
N ALA A 333 11.16 18.29 23.46
CA ALA A 333 11.34 19.36 24.42
C ALA A 333 11.47 20.71 23.72
N LEU A 334 12.37 20.77 22.73
CA LEU A 334 12.63 21.97 21.96
C LEU A 334 11.40 22.39 21.13
N ALA A 335 10.68 21.44 20.53
CA ALA A 335 9.49 21.73 19.73
C ALA A 335 8.30 22.26 20.55
N ALA A 336 8.26 21.94 21.86
CA ALA A 336 7.24 22.40 22.79
C ALA A 336 7.63 23.68 23.55
N SER A 337 8.90 24.10 23.46
CA SER A 337 9.43 25.19 24.27
C SER A 337 9.22 26.55 23.64
N ASP A 338 8.92 27.54 24.48
CA ASP A 338 9.06 28.96 24.10
C ASP A 338 10.54 29.35 24.10
N TYR A 339 11.30 28.79 25.06
CA TYR A 339 12.65 29.23 25.38
C TYR A 339 13.61 28.07 25.61
N VAL A 340 14.87 28.28 25.23
CA VAL A 340 16.00 27.41 25.57
C VAL A 340 16.99 28.15 26.46
N LEU A 341 17.24 27.62 27.65
CA LEU A 341 18.32 28.04 28.54
C LEU A 341 19.52 27.09 28.36
N ILE A 342 20.73 27.64 28.22
CA ILE A 342 21.95 26.87 27.91
C ILE A 342 22.93 26.93 29.08
N PRO A 343 22.98 25.91 29.94
CA PRO A 343 24.02 25.77 30.96
C PRO A 343 25.39 25.49 30.34
N VAL A 344 26.44 26.09 30.90
CA VAL A 344 27.83 25.90 30.45
C VAL A 344 28.80 25.89 31.62
N LEU A 345 29.80 25.00 31.59
CA LEU A 345 30.95 25.07 32.48
C LEU A 345 31.96 26.08 31.91
N LEU A 346 32.63 26.83 32.79
CA LEU A 346 33.65 27.80 32.38
C LEU A 346 35.00 27.12 32.12
N GLU A 347 34.97 26.12 31.25
CA GLU A 347 36.08 25.31 30.77
C GLU A 347 36.05 25.28 29.24
N ASP A 348 37.23 25.25 28.61
CA ASP A 348 37.38 25.42 27.16
C ASP A 348 36.48 24.46 26.35
N THR A 349 36.55 23.15 26.65
CA THR A 349 35.75 22.13 25.94
C THR A 349 34.24 22.27 26.15
N SER A 350 33.80 22.81 27.30
CA SER A 350 32.39 23.04 27.55
C SER A 350 31.90 24.30 26.84
N ALA A 351 32.70 25.36 26.81
CA ALA A 351 32.35 26.62 26.15
C ALA A 351 32.19 26.42 24.63
N GLU A 352 33.06 25.62 24.00
CA GLU A 352 33.00 25.28 22.57
C GLU A 352 31.68 24.59 22.15
N SER A 353 30.95 23.98 23.09
CA SER A 353 29.67 23.33 22.81
C SER A 353 28.53 24.32 22.56
N VAL A 354 28.61 25.55 23.08
CA VAL A 354 27.51 26.53 23.03
C VAL A 354 27.27 27.04 21.60
N PRO A 355 28.28 27.50 20.82
CA PRO A 355 28.05 27.91 19.43
C PRO A 355 27.50 26.76 18.55
N ARG A 356 27.88 25.51 18.85
CA ARG A 356 27.40 24.32 18.13
C ARG A 356 25.90 24.08 18.35
N ILE A 357 25.43 24.15 19.61
CA ILE A 357 24.00 24.00 19.88
C ILE A 357 23.21 25.19 19.32
N LEU A 358 23.71 26.42 19.43
CA LEU A 358 23.06 27.61 18.84
C LEU A 358 22.89 27.48 17.33
N SER A 359 23.95 27.06 16.62
CA SER A 359 23.90 26.84 15.16
C SER A 359 22.91 25.74 14.77
N TRP A 360 22.76 24.71 15.61
CA TRP A 360 21.79 23.65 15.39
C TRP A 360 20.36 24.14 15.66
N LEU A 361 20.15 24.84 16.78
CA LEU A 361 18.86 25.45 17.12
C LEU A 361 18.40 26.39 16.01
N ARG A 362 19.30 27.20 15.44
CA ARG A 362 18.97 28.13 14.34
C ARG A 362 18.41 27.39 13.13
N LYS A 363 19.00 26.24 12.78
CA LYS A 363 18.51 25.38 11.70
C LYS A 363 17.18 24.73 12.07
N PHE A 364 17.03 24.26 13.30
CA PHE A 364 15.79 23.66 13.77
C PHE A 364 14.64 24.68 13.81
N GLN A 365 14.92 25.92 14.20
CA GLN A 365 13.97 27.02 14.20
C GLN A 365 13.48 27.32 12.79
N SER A 366 14.40 27.42 11.81
CA SER A 366 14.03 27.73 10.42
C SER A 366 13.30 26.62 9.68
N THR A 367 13.45 25.36 10.09
CA THR A 367 12.80 24.22 9.41
C THR A 367 11.56 23.69 10.12
N SER A 368 11.48 23.81 11.46
CA SER A 368 10.54 23.05 12.27
C SER A 368 9.75 23.89 13.26
N CYS A 369 10.37 24.85 13.94
CA CYS A 369 9.76 25.60 15.05
C CYS A 369 10.18 27.08 15.02
N ALA A 370 9.49 27.89 14.22
CA ALA A 370 9.81 29.31 14.05
C ALA A 370 9.71 30.11 15.36
N GLU A 371 8.94 29.62 16.33
CA GLU A 371 8.63 30.29 17.59
C GLU A 371 9.66 30.07 18.70
N LEU A 372 10.60 29.12 18.51
CA LEU A 372 11.60 28.78 19.51
C LEU A 372 12.63 29.90 19.66
N ASN A 373 12.85 30.36 20.90
CA ASN A 373 13.84 31.39 21.19
C ASN A 373 14.94 30.91 22.14
N VAL A 374 16.13 31.47 22.05
CA VAL A 374 17.20 31.25 23.03
C VAL A 374 17.07 32.30 24.13
N LEU A 375 16.80 31.84 25.34
CA LEU A 375 16.66 32.71 26.52
C LEU A 375 18.02 33.20 27.04
N GLY A 376 19.06 32.39 26.87
CA GLY A 376 20.43 32.81 27.17
C GLY A 376 21.33 31.68 27.67
N VAL A 377 22.54 32.06 28.06
CA VAL A 377 23.61 31.18 28.55
C VAL A 377 23.84 31.44 30.04
N VAL A 378 23.85 30.37 30.84
CA VAL A 378 24.13 30.44 32.29
C VAL A 378 25.42 29.69 32.62
N GLY A 379 26.36 30.40 33.24
CA GLY A 379 27.60 29.81 33.73
C GLY A 379 27.35 28.95 34.96
N ASN A 380 28.03 27.80 35.03
CA ASN A 380 27.85 26.83 36.10
C ASN A 380 29.19 26.29 36.64
N LYS A 381 29.15 25.83 37.90
CA LYS A 381 30.28 25.30 38.68
C LYS A 381 31.53 26.19 38.60
N ALA A 382 31.34 27.50 38.54
CA ALA A 382 32.47 28.43 38.60
C ALA A 382 33.11 28.40 39.99
N ASN A 383 34.35 28.87 40.05
CA ASN A 383 35.13 28.95 41.27
C ASN A 383 34.33 29.60 42.42
N PRO A 384 34.43 29.09 43.66
CA PRO A 384 33.67 29.59 44.81
C PRO A 384 33.77 31.10 45.12
N ARG A 385 34.80 31.78 44.60
CA ARG A 385 34.97 33.23 44.79
C ARG A 385 33.82 34.03 44.17
N GLU A 386 33.53 35.20 44.75
CA GLU A 386 32.47 36.08 44.21
C GLU A 386 32.77 36.60 42.79
N ARG A 387 34.05 36.78 42.46
CA ARG A 387 34.48 37.14 41.10
C ARG A 387 35.05 35.92 40.40
N LEU A 388 34.80 35.82 39.09
CA LEU A 388 35.45 34.82 38.24
C LEU A 388 36.97 34.97 38.34
N ILE A 389 37.68 33.84 38.32
CA ILE A 389 39.14 33.87 38.18
C ILE A 389 39.49 34.27 36.73
N ALA A 390 40.72 34.73 36.51
CA ALA A 390 41.15 35.25 35.21
C ALA A 390 40.87 34.28 34.04
N ARG A 391 41.09 32.98 34.24
CA ARG A 391 40.80 31.95 33.24
C ARG A 391 39.30 31.86 32.90
N GLU A 392 38.45 31.76 33.90
CA GLU A 392 36.99 31.68 33.73
C GLU A 392 36.44 32.95 33.07
N GLN A 393 36.94 34.13 33.46
CA GLN A 393 36.55 35.40 32.87
C GLN A 393 36.95 35.48 31.39
N ALA A 394 38.15 35.00 31.03
CA ALA A 394 38.59 34.94 29.64
C ALA A 394 37.71 34.01 28.80
N ILE A 395 37.34 32.84 29.33
CA ILE A 395 36.42 31.91 28.68
C ILE A 395 35.03 32.53 28.51
N TRP A 396 34.50 33.18 29.54
CA TRP A 396 33.18 33.83 29.49
C TRP A 396 33.12 34.94 28.45
N ASN A 397 34.16 35.78 28.36
CA ASN A 397 34.25 36.84 27.35
C ASN A 397 34.35 36.27 25.93
N SER A 398 35.25 35.30 25.72
CA SER A 398 35.45 34.63 24.43
C SER A 398 34.19 33.92 23.95
N LEU A 399 33.45 33.29 24.87
CA LEU A 399 32.19 32.63 24.57
C LEU A 399 31.14 33.62 24.01
N GLY A 400 31.07 34.83 24.58
CA GLY A 400 30.21 35.90 24.07
C GLY A 400 30.52 36.26 22.62
N ASP A 401 31.81 36.40 22.28
CA ASP A 401 32.24 36.69 20.92
C ASP A 401 31.96 35.53 19.95
N ASN A 402 32.23 34.30 20.36
CA ASN A 402 32.03 33.10 19.54
C ASN A 402 30.55 32.79 19.26
N CYS A 403 29.62 33.37 20.03
CA CYS A 403 28.18 33.14 19.85
C CYS A 403 27.50 34.14 18.90
N LYS A 404 28.15 35.25 18.53
CA LYS A 404 27.53 36.36 17.76
C LYS A 404 26.85 35.89 16.47
N ASP A 405 27.49 35.00 15.72
CA ASP A 405 26.99 34.54 14.41
C ASP A 405 26.24 33.20 14.48
N ALA A 406 26.30 32.51 15.62
CA ALA A 406 25.81 31.14 15.75
C ALA A 406 24.27 31.07 15.78
N TRP A 407 23.62 31.99 16.50
CA TRP A 407 22.16 32.05 16.61
C TRP A 407 21.50 32.98 15.58
N GLY A 408 22.15 34.09 15.26
CA GLY A 408 21.65 35.13 14.36
C GLY A 408 21.21 36.40 15.09
N ASP A 409 20.72 36.27 16.33
CA ASP A 409 20.44 37.38 17.24
C ASP A 409 21.42 37.40 18.43
N PRO A 410 21.62 38.55 19.11
CA PRO A 410 22.41 38.61 20.32
C PRO A 410 21.87 37.65 21.40
N VAL A 411 22.73 36.74 21.86
CA VAL A 411 22.39 35.80 22.95
C VAL A 411 22.68 36.48 24.29
N TYR A 412 21.72 36.42 25.21
CA TYR A 412 21.90 36.96 26.56
C TYR A 412 22.80 36.04 27.42
N PHE A 413 23.75 36.64 28.15
CA PHE A 413 24.61 35.95 29.10
C PHE A 413 24.23 36.41 30.51
N TYR A 414 23.74 35.46 31.32
CA TYR A 414 23.26 35.76 32.67
C TYR A 414 24.37 36.28 33.57
N LYS A 415 24.06 37.29 34.39
CA LYS A 415 25.04 37.89 35.30
C LYS A 415 25.31 36.96 36.47
N GLU A 416 24.27 36.33 37.02
CA GLU A 416 24.44 35.29 38.02
C GLU A 416 25.06 34.03 37.39
N ILE A 417 26.17 33.60 37.98
CA ILE A 417 26.90 32.38 37.64
C ILE A 417 26.84 31.44 38.85
N ILE A 418 26.39 30.21 38.62
CA ILE A 418 26.28 29.21 39.67
C ILE A 418 27.68 28.73 40.08
N ARG A 419 27.93 28.73 41.39
CA ARG A 419 29.23 28.39 41.97
C ARG A 419 29.30 26.92 42.34
N GLU A 420 30.50 26.35 42.32
CA GLU A 420 30.74 24.95 42.66
C GLU A 420 30.16 24.57 44.04
N HIS A 421 30.36 25.41 45.05
CA HIS A 421 29.81 25.19 46.40
C HIS A 421 28.28 25.28 46.46
N SER A 422 27.63 25.86 45.46
CA SER A 422 26.17 25.96 45.35
C SER A 422 25.55 24.80 44.56
N ALA A 423 26.34 23.78 44.22
CA ALA A 423 25.88 22.52 43.66
C ALA A 423 26.03 21.42 44.72
N ILE A 424 25.01 21.27 45.58
CA ILE A 424 25.01 20.22 46.60
C ILE A 424 24.69 18.88 45.94
N GLU A 425 25.52 17.86 46.18
CA GLU A 425 25.22 16.51 45.72
C GLU A 425 24.00 15.94 46.44
N GLY A 426 23.03 15.43 45.67
CA GLY A 426 21.85 14.74 46.19
C GLY A 426 20.84 15.62 46.93
N ARG A 427 21.00 16.95 46.95
CA ARG A 427 20.03 17.90 47.56
C ARG A 427 19.85 19.14 46.70
N LEU A 428 18.70 19.78 46.84
CA LEU A 428 18.42 21.05 46.16
C LEU A 428 19.06 22.19 46.94
N ALA A 429 20.11 22.78 46.39
CA ALA A 429 20.79 23.96 46.93
C ALA A 429 19.87 25.18 47.05
N ALA A 430 18.86 25.28 46.19
CA ALA A 430 17.81 26.29 46.29
C ALA A 430 17.05 26.21 47.61
N LEU A 431 17.05 25.06 48.30
CA LEU A 431 16.40 24.87 49.59
C LEU A 431 17.33 25.02 50.79
N ASP A 432 18.63 25.23 50.55
CA ASP A 432 19.62 25.47 51.60
C ASP A 432 19.82 26.99 51.76
N PRO A 433 19.59 27.56 52.96
CA PRO A 433 19.74 28.99 53.21
C PRO A 433 21.10 29.57 52.81
N ARG A 434 22.16 28.74 52.77
CA ARG A 434 23.51 29.17 52.38
C ARG A 434 23.65 29.45 50.89
N TYR A 435 22.85 28.80 50.04
CA TYR A 435 23.04 28.81 48.58
C TYR A 435 21.80 29.31 47.81
N GLU A 436 20.63 29.34 48.45
CA GLU A 436 19.37 29.76 47.87
C GLU A 436 19.45 31.12 47.14
N SER A 437 20.18 32.09 47.73
CA SER A 437 20.25 33.45 47.20
C SER A 437 20.75 33.53 45.75
N ARG A 438 21.62 32.61 45.33
CA ARG A 438 22.13 32.55 43.95
C ARG A 438 21.03 32.14 42.97
N TYR A 439 20.33 31.05 43.26
CA TYR A 439 19.23 30.59 42.41
C TYR A 439 18.08 31.59 42.37
N ARG A 440 17.77 32.28 43.48
CA ARG A 440 16.80 33.39 43.48
C ARG A 440 17.19 34.53 42.54
N ARG A 441 18.46 34.95 42.54
CA ARG A 441 18.95 36.00 41.63
C ARG A 441 18.87 35.56 40.17
N LEU A 442 19.26 34.32 39.87
CA LEU A 442 19.12 33.75 38.54
C LEU A 442 17.65 33.69 38.10
N VAL A 443 16.74 33.25 38.96
CA VAL A 443 15.29 33.25 38.70
C VAL A 443 14.78 34.67 38.43
N ALA A 444 15.21 35.67 39.20
CA ALA A 444 14.81 37.05 38.98
C ALA A 444 15.27 37.58 37.60
N GLU A 445 16.51 37.27 37.19
CA GLU A 445 16.98 37.61 35.84
C GLU A 445 16.17 36.88 34.75
N ILE A 446 15.93 35.57 34.90
CA ILE A 446 15.17 34.77 33.94
C ILE A 446 13.75 35.33 33.75
N ARG A 447 13.08 35.67 34.86
CA ARG A 447 11.71 36.21 34.84
C ARG A 447 11.65 37.57 34.13
N GLN A 448 12.69 38.39 34.21
CA GLN A 448 12.77 39.65 33.45
C GLN A 448 12.93 39.41 31.95
N GLY A 449 13.64 38.36 31.56
CA GLY A 449 13.83 37.98 30.15
C GLY A 449 12.59 37.35 29.48
N ILE A 450 11.56 36.98 30.26
CA ILE A 450 10.35 36.35 29.74
C ILE A 450 9.18 37.37 29.80
N PRO A 451 8.63 37.82 28.66
CA PRO A 451 7.52 38.76 28.61
C PRO A 451 6.18 38.07 28.94
N HIS A 452 6.03 37.63 30.19
CA HIS A 452 4.84 36.93 30.66
C HIS A 452 4.38 37.50 32.00
N ALA A 453 3.20 38.13 32.01
CA ALA A 453 2.72 38.95 33.12
C ALA A 453 2.76 38.23 34.48
N ARG A 454 2.39 36.94 34.51
CA ARG A 454 2.37 36.17 35.75
C ARG A 454 3.76 35.81 36.26
N LEU A 455 4.71 35.59 35.34
CA LEU A 455 6.10 35.42 35.72
C LEU A 455 6.70 36.74 36.18
N GLN A 456 6.23 37.88 35.71
CA GLN A 456 6.74 39.17 36.18
C GLN A 456 6.11 39.60 37.52
N SER A 457 4.85 39.21 37.80
CA SER A 457 4.09 39.68 38.96
C SER A 457 4.20 38.85 40.24
N ALA A 458 4.76 37.63 40.21
CA ALA A 458 4.82 36.76 41.39
C ALA A 458 5.74 37.35 42.49
N ALA A 459 5.22 37.44 43.72
CA ALA A 459 5.94 37.98 44.86
C ALA A 459 7.09 37.05 45.29
N ILE A 460 8.24 37.62 45.60
CA ILE A 460 9.40 36.86 46.12
C ILE A 460 9.10 36.51 47.58
N HIS A 461 8.85 35.24 47.87
CA HIS A 461 8.55 34.76 49.22
C HIS A 461 9.77 34.09 49.87
N PRO A 462 10.01 34.26 51.19
CA PRO A 462 11.06 33.54 51.91
C PRO A 462 10.81 32.03 51.93
N LEU A 463 11.85 31.22 51.81
CA LEU A 463 11.75 29.77 51.97
C LEU A 463 11.49 29.42 53.42
N VAL A 464 10.40 28.70 53.67
CA VAL A 464 10.14 28.10 54.99
C VAL A 464 11.07 26.90 55.14
N GLY A 465 11.99 26.97 56.11
CA GLY A 465 12.99 25.94 56.36
C GLY A 465 12.39 24.55 56.60
N ALA A 466 13.14 23.52 56.24
CA ALA A 466 12.82 22.12 56.49
C ALA A 466 12.50 21.87 57.99
N PRO A 467 11.72 20.82 58.31
CA PRO A 467 11.48 20.45 59.70
C PRO A 467 12.81 20.21 60.40
N ALA A 468 13.00 20.82 61.57
CA ALA A 468 14.14 20.52 62.42
C ALA A 468 14.18 19.01 62.68
N ASP A 469 15.22 18.34 62.17
CA ASP A 469 15.54 16.98 62.58
C ASP A 469 15.84 17.02 64.08
N GLY A 470 14.87 16.60 64.87
CA GLY A 470 14.99 16.41 66.30
C GLY A 470 15.87 15.21 66.58
N ARG A 471 17.19 15.40 66.47
CA ARG A 471 18.19 14.59 67.16
C ARG A 471 19.32 15.49 67.65
N ARG A 472 19.08 16.10 68.81
CA ARG A 472 20.12 16.28 69.82
C ARG A 472 20.09 15.02 70.68
N ASP A 473 21.16 14.24 70.59
CA ASP A 473 21.97 13.75 71.71
C ASP A 473 23.21 13.04 71.16
#